data_AF-A0A521PJE5-F1
#
_entry.id   AF-A0A521PJE5-F1
#
_cell.length_a   1.000
_cell.length_b   1.000
_cell.length_c   1.000
_cell.angle_alpha   90.00
_cell.angle_beta   90.00
_cell.angle_gamma   90.00
#
_symmetry.space_group_name_H-M   'P 1'
#
loop_
_entity.id
_entity.type
_entity.pdbx_description
1 polymer ?
#
loop_
_entity_poly.entity_id
_entity_poly.type
_entity_poly.pdbx_seq_one_letter_code
_entity_poly.pdbx_strand_id
1 'polypeptide(L)'
;MGHPHRHQGRPKTCEVIDFDEAMLNACPPEVQADLMMEARLLAGVFAPHGDATALERIAIQLSAGERDGEMDRAHARRVAAALKRLARDR
;
A
#
# COMPACT_ATOMS: atom_id res chain seq x y z
N MET A 1 1.21 35.46 -43.22
CA MET A 1 0.34 34.26 -43.22
C MET A 1 0.55 33.55 -41.90
N GLY A 2 -0.31 33.81 -40.91
CA GLY A 2 -0.18 33.25 -39.56
C GLY A 2 -0.88 31.91 -39.47
N HIS A 3 -0.16 30.87 -39.07
CA HIS A 3 -0.75 29.57 -38.77
C HIS A 3 -1.34 29.59 -37.35
N PRO A 4 -2.61 29.21 -37.14
CA PRO A 4 -3.13 28.99 -35.81
C PRO A 4 -2.89 27.53 -35.41
N HIS A 5 -1.93 27.27 -34.54
CA HIS A 5 -1.88 26.01 -33.81
C HIS A 5 -2.93 26.01 -32.69
N ARG A 6 -4.17 25.65 -33.04
CA ARG A 6 -5.19 25.23 -32.07
C ARG A 6 -4.96 23.76 -31.71
N HIS A 7 -4.05 23.52 -30.77
CA HIS A 7 -4.08 22.31 -29.95
C HIS A 7 -4.64 22.68 -28.57
N GLN A 8 -5.97 22.80 -28.48
CA GLN A 8 -6.66 22.70 -27.19
C GLN A 8 -6.70 21.22 -26.80
N GLY A 9 -5.56 20.69 -26.33
CA GLY A 9 -5.54 19.45 -25.57
C GLY A 9 -6.15 19.75 -24.21
N ARG A 10 -7.31 19.17 -23.89
CA ARG A 10 -7.83 19.11 -22.51
C ARG A 10 -6.66 18.72 -21.57
N PRO A 11 -6.46 19.40 -20.44
CA PRO A 11 -5.46 18.95 -19.46
C PRO A 11 -5.85 17.52 -19.08
N LYS A 12 -5.01 16.54 -19.45
CA LYS A 12 -5.13 15.19 -18.93
C LYS A 12 -4.95 15.32 -17.43
N THR A 13 -6.02 15.10 -16.67
CA THR A 13 -5.96 15.05 -15.22
C THR A 13 -5.00 13.92 -14.86
N CYS A 14 -3.87 14.26 -14.25
CA CYS A 14 -2.97 13.24 -13.70
C CYS A 14 -3.68 12.61 -12.50
N GLU A 15 -4.02 11.33 -12.60
CA GLU A 15 -4.50 10.54 -11.48
C GLU A 15 -3.32 10.18 -10.58
N VAL A 16 -3.40 10.57 -9.31
CA VAL A 16 -2.44 10.14 -8.30
C VAL A 16 -2.91 8.77 -7.81
N ILE A 17 -2.16 7.73 -8.16
CA ILE A 17 -2.46 6.35 -7.75
C ILE A 17 -1.76 6.08 -6.43
N ASP A 18 -2.50 5.52 -5.49
CA ASP A 18 -1.91 4.92 -4.32
C ASP A 18 -1.26 3.58 -4.69
N PHE A 19 0.07 3.55 -4.64
CA PHE A 19 0.82 2.36 -5.04
C PHE A 19 0.59 1.17 -4.11
N ASP A 20 0.40 1.40 -2.82
CA ASP A 20 0.20 0.32 -1.84
C ASP A 20 -1.17 -0.33 -2.06
N GLU A 21 -2.20 0.47 -2.29
CA GLU A 21 -3.53 -0.02 -2.61
C GLU A 21 -3.56 -0.75 -3.96
N ALA A 22 -2.93 -0.18 -5.00
CA ALA A 22 -2.83 -0.82 -6.29
C ALA A 22 -2.07 -2.16 -6.23
N MET A 23 -1.00 -2.22 -5.43
CA MET A 23 -0.21 -3.44 -5.21
C MET A 23 -1.03 -4.54 -4.53
N LEU A 24 -1.83 -4.19 -3.52
CA LEU A 24 -2.70 -5.15 -2.85
C LEU A 24 -3.81 -5.63 -3.79
N ASN A 25 -4.47 -4.72 -4.52
CA ASN A 25 -5.54 -5.04 -5.45
C ASN A 25 -5.07 -5.87 -6.67
N ALA A 26 -3.78 -5.82 -7.01
CA ALA A 26 -3.18 -6.65 -8.06
C ALA A 26 -2.98 -8.11 -7.63
N CYS A 27 -3.07 -8.44 -6.34
CA CYS A 27 -2.96 -9.81 -5.87
C CYS A 27 -4.27 -10.59 -6.11
N PRO A 28 -4.22 -11.93 -6.29
CA PRO A 28 -5.43 -12.76 -6.30
C PRO A 28 -6.26 -12.59 -5.02
N PRO A 29 -7.60 -12.73 -5.06
CA PRO A 29 -8.46 -12.53 -3.90
C PRO A 29 -8.07 -13.36 -2.67
N GLU A 30 -7.62 -14.59 -2.88
CA GLU A 30 -7.18 -15.50 -1.82
C GLU A 30 -5.92 -14.95 -1.13
N VAL A 31 -4.95 -14.49 -1.94
CA VAL A 31 -3.71 -13.87 -1.45
C VAL A 31 -4.01 -12.56 -0.73
N GLN A 32 -4.96 -11.75 -1.21
CA GLN A 32 -5.39 -10.55 -0.50
C GLN A 32 -5.99 -10.90 0.86
N ALA A 33 -6.83 -11.93 0.94
CA ALA A 33 -7.43 -12.36 2.20
C ALA A 33 -6.36 -12.82 3.20
N ASP A 34 -5.37 -13.60 2.75
CA ASP A 34 -4.25 -14.05 3.58
C ASP A 34 -3.41 -12.87 4.09
N LEU A 35 -3.06 -11.93 3.21
CA LEU A 35 -2.31 -10.72 3.57
C LEU A 35 -3.08 -9.84 4.58
N MET A 36 -4.39 -9.70 4.41
CA MET A 36 -5.25 -8.96 5.33
C MET A 36 -5.39 -9.68 6.67
N MET A 37 -5.42 -11.01 6.69
CA MET A 37 -5.42 -11.81 7.92
C MET A 37 -4.10 -11.63 8.67
N GLU A 38 -2.97 -11.75 7.98
CA GLU A 38 -1.64 -11.54 8.55
C GLU A 38 -1.49 -10.12 9.12
N ALA A 39 -1.90 -9.10 8.36
CA ALA A 39 -1.89 -7.71 8.83
C ALA A 39 -2.76 -7.51 10.08
N ARG A 40 -3.91 -8.19 10.20
CA ARG A 40 -4.74 -8.17 11.41
C ARG A 40 -4.06 -8.84 12.61
N LEU A 41 -3.34 -9.94 12.39
CA LEU A 41 -2.56 -10.59 13.45
C LEU A 41 -1.45 -9.67 13.97
N LEU A 42 -0.68 -9.07 13.05
CA LEU A 42 0.36 -8.10 13.40
C LEU A 42 -0.24 -6.87 14.12
N ALA A 43 -1.36 -6.36 13.63
CA ALA A 43 -2.10 -5.28 14.29
C ALA A 43 -2.50 -5.66 15.71
N GLY A 44 -3.01 -6.89 15.94
CA GLY A 44 -3.37 -7.37 17.27
C GLY A 44 -2.19 -7.40 18.25
N VAL A 45 -0.99 -7.72 17.78
CA VAL A 45 0.22 -7.80 18.63
C VAL A 45 0.82 -6.42 18.89
N PHE A 46 0.98 -5.61 17.84
CA PHE A 46 1.78 -4.39 17.90
C PHE A 46 0.95 -3.10 17.99
N ALA A 47 -0.34 -3.16 17.68
CA ALA A 47 -1.30 -2.06 17.74
C ALA A 47 -2.65 -2.53 18.33
N PRO A 48 -2.69 -3.06 19.57
CA PRO A 48 -3.87 -3.72 20.15
C PRO A 48 -5.09 -2.79 20.29
N HIS A 49 -4.86 -1.48 20.37
CA HIS A 49 -5.92 -0.47 20.40
C HIS A 49 -6.39 -0.03 19.00
N GLY A 50 -5.81 -0.58 17.94
CA GLY A 50 -6.15 -0.26 16.55
C GLY A 50 -5.72 1.14 16.10
N ASP A 51 -4.73 1.74 16.77
CA ASP A 51 -4.24 3.08 16.44
C ASP A 51 -3.62 3.11 15.02
N ALA A 52 -4.15 3.97 14.16
CA ALA A 52 -3.71 4.11 12.77
C ALA A 52 -2.21 4.47 12.69
N THR A 53 -1.72 5.35 13.57
CA THR A 53 -0.30 5.74 13.58
C THR A 53 0.62 4.58 13.97
N ALA A 54 0.19 3.69 14.86
CA ALA A 54 0.94 2.48 15.19
C ALA A 54 1.02 1.52 13.99
N LEU A 55 -0.09 1.32 13.27
CA LEU A 55 -0.15 0.47 12.07
C LEU A 55 0.78 0.99 10.96
N GLU A 56 0.78 2.30 10.72
CA GLU A 56 1.68 2.92 9.74
C GLU A 56 3.15 2.75 10.10
N ARG A 57 3.51 2.89 11.38
CA ARG A 57 4.89 2.68 11.84
C ARG A 57 5.37 1.25 11.61
N ILE A 58 4.53 0.25 11.89
CA ILE A 58 4.85 -1.16 11.63
C ILE A 58 5.03 -1.38 10.13
N ALA A 59 4.12 -0.85 9.29
CA ALA A 59 4.22 -0.97 7.85
C ALA A 59 5.52 -0.36 7.30
N ILE A 60 5.92 0.81 7.82
CA ILE A 60 7.18 1.47 7.45
C ILE A 60 8.36 0.56 7.83
N GLN A 61 8.42 0.05 9.06
CA GLN A 61 9.50 -0.84 9.50
C GLN A 61 9.58 -2.13 8.68
N LEU A 62 8.44 -2.77 8.41
CA LEU A 62 8.37 -4.00 7.64
C LEU A 62 8.84 -3.81 6.19
N SER A 63 8.47 -2.68 5.58
CA SER A 63 8.91 -2.34 4.21
C SER A 63 10.36 -1.85 4.12
N ALA A 64 10.90 -1.31 5.22
CA ALA A 64 12.25 -0.79 5.34
C ALA A 64 13.30 -1.87 5.71
N GLY A 65 12.86 -3.07 6.10
CA GLY A 65 13.70 -4.13 6.66
C GLY A 65 15.01 -4.40 5.91
N GLU A 66 16.07 -4.59 6.71
CA GLU A 66 17.38 -5.10 6.30
C GLU A 66 17.26 -6.51 5.72
N ARG A 67 18.30 -6.91 4.98
CA ARG A 67 18.36 -8.09 4.12
C ARG A 67 18.49 -9.41 4.93
N ASP A 68 17.61 -9.64 5.89
CA ASP A 68 17.54 -10.93 6.57
C ASP A 68 16.94 -11.93 5.57
N GLY A 69 17.76 -12.89 5.15
CA GLY A 69 17.43 -13.86 4.08
C GLY A 69 16.25 -14.77 4.37
N GLU A 70 15.61 -14.63 5.54
CA GLU A 70 14.44 -15.37 5.98
C GLU A 70 13.12 -14.71 5.50
N MET A 71 13.10 -13.40 5.26
CA MET A 71 11.87 -12.68 4.91
C MET A 71 11.86 -12.25 3.43
N ASP A 72 10.90 -12.78 2.66
CA ASP A 72 10.68 -12.34 1.28
C ASP A 72 10.25 -10.86 1.27
N ARG A 73 11.11 -9.99 0.73
CA ARG A 73 10.87 -8.55 0.62
C ARG A 73 9.58 -8.22 -0.13
N ALA A 74 9.21 -9.03 -1.13
CA ALA A 74 7.97 -8.83 -1.86
C ALA A 74 6.76 -9.09 -0.95
N HIS A 75 6.81 -10.16 -0.15
CA HIS A 75 5.79 -10.47 0.85
C HIS A 75 5.69 -9.38 1.91
N ALA A 76 6.82 -8.97 2.48
CA ALA A 76 6.89 -7.89 3.48
C ALA A 76 6.26 -6.58 3.00
N ARG A 77 6.50 -6.21 1.73
CA ARG A 77 5.87 -5.04 1.11
C ARG A 77 4.36 -5.19 0.96
N ARG A 78 3.87 -6.38 0.59
CA ARG A 78 2.43 -6.65 0.48
C ARG A 78 1.74 -6.60 1.85
N VAL A 79 2.37 -7.16 2.88
CA VAL A 79 1.86 -7.07 4.26
C VAL A 79 1.87 -5.63 4.76
N ALA A 80 2.92 -4.86 4.45
CA ALA A 80 2.96 -3.44 4.77
C ALA A 80 1.82 -2.65 4.08
N ALA A 81 1.50 -2.96 2.82
CA ALA A 81 0.36 -2.37 2.13
C ALA A 81 -0.99 -2.74 2.77
N ALA A 82 -1.16 -4.00 3.19
CA ALA A 82 -2.34 -4.44 3.93
C ALA A 82 -2.48 -3.70 5.28
N LEU A 83 -1.38 -3.48 6.01
CA LEU A 83 -1.37 -2.69 7.24
C LEU A 83 -1.77 -1.23 7.00
N LYS A 84 -1.26 -0.60 5.94
CA LYS A 84 -1.65 0.78 5.56
C LYS A 84 -3.13 0.87 5.17
N ARG A 85 -3.68 -0.15 4.50
CA ARG A 85 -5.12 -0.22 4.22
C ARG A 85 -5.92 -0.30 5.51
N LEU A 86 -5.54 -1.17 6.45
CA LEU A 86 -6.18 -1.25 7.76
C LEU A 86 -6.12 0.07 8.53
N ALA A 87 -5.03 0.83 8.43
CA ALA A 87 -4.91 2.14 9.07
C ALA A 87 -5.90 3.18 8.51
N ARG A 88 -6.23 3.10 7.21
CA ARG A 88 -7.19 4.00 6.53
C ARG A 88 -8.65 3.64 6.80
N ASP A 89 -8.93 2.38 7.05
CA ASP A 89 -10.27 1.88 7.36
C ASP A 89 -10.70 2.20 8.82
N ARG A 90 -9.88 2.92 9.60
CA ARG A 90 -10.10 3.29 11.00
C ARG A 90 -10.41 4.77 11.14
#